data_AF-A0A7C6ZWP6-F1
#
_entry.id   AF-A0A7C6ZWP6-F1
#
_cell.length_a   1.000
_cell.length_b   1.000
_cell.length_c   1.000
_cell.angle_alpha   90.00
_cell.angle_beta   90.00
_cell.angle_gamma   90.00
#
_symmetry.space_group_name_H-M   'P 1'
#
loop_
_entity.id
_entity.type
_entity.pdbx_description
1 polymer ?
#
loop_
_entity_poly.entity_id
_entity_poly.type
_entity_poly.pdbx_seq_one_letter_code
_entity_poly.pdbx_strand_id
1 'polypeptide(L)' 'MPKLRRLSGATVIAILEDFGFTVIAQAGSHVKLRRIDPAGEKQTLTIL' A
#
# COMPACT_ATOMS: atom_id res chain seq x y z
N MET A 1 1.91 5.11 27.49
CA MET A 1 1.83 5.41 26.04
C MET A 1 0.48 4.94 25.54
N PRO A 2 -0.30 5.78 24.83
CA PRO A 2 -1.55 5.34 24.22
C PRO A 2 -1.27 4.23 23.20
N LYS A 3 -2.14 3.22 23.13
CA LYS A 3 -2.02 2.14 22.14
C LYS A 3 -2.30 2.70 20.74
N LEU A 4 -1.41 2.45 19.80
CA LEU A 4 -1.64 2.79 18.40
C LEU A 4 -2.81 1.97 17.84
N ARG A 5 -3.63 2.60 17.00
CA ARG A 5 -4.76 1.94 16.34
C ARG A 5 -4.25 0.88 15.36
N ARG A 6 -4.77 -0.34 15.45
CA ARG A 6 -4.52 -1.38 14.44
C ARG A 6 -5.35 -1.07 13.19
N LEU A 7 -4.70 -0.99 12.04
CA LEU A 7 -5.36 -0.77 10.75
C LEU A 7 -5.61 -2.11 10.06
N SER A 8 -6.72 -2.23 9.33
CA SER A 8 -6.96 -3.36 8.43
C SER A 8 -6.15 -3.20 7.14
N GLY A 9 -5.86 -4.31 6.43
CA GLY A 9 -5.19 -4.25 5.14
C GLY A 9 -5.92 -3.35 4.13
N ALA A 10 -7.26 -3.45 4.08
CA ALA A 10 -8.09 -2.59 3.24
C ALA A 10 -7.94 -1.09 3.58
N THR A 11 -7.87 -0.76 4.87
CA THR A 11 -7.63 0.63 5.31
C THR A 11 -6.25 1.11 4.90
N VAL A 12 -5.22 0.27 4.98
CA VAL A 12 -3.86 0.64 4.54
C VAL A 12 -3.80 0.83 3.03
N ILE A 13 -4.47 -0.04 2.25
CA ILE A 13 -4.56 0.09 0.79
C ILE A 13 -5.20 1.43 0.41
N ALA A 14 -6.36 1.75 0.98
CA ALA A 14 -7.06 3.01 0.69
C ALA A 14 -6.19 4.24 1.02
N ILE A 15 -5.49 4.23 2.16
CA ILE A 15 -4.55 5.31 2.50
C ILE A 15 -3.43 5.41 1.47
N LEU A 16 -2.87 4.30 0.99
CA LEU A 16 -1.78 4.31 0.02
C LEU A 16 -2.22 4.74 -1.38
N GLU A 17 -3.48 4.50 -1.75
CA GLU A 17 -4.08 5.01 -2.99
C GLU A 17 -4.04 6.54 -3.03
N ASP A 18 -4.26 7.23 -1.92
CA ASP A 18 -4.12 8.69 -1.81
C ASP A 18 -2.68 9.19 -2.08
N PHE A 19 -1.68 8.32 -1.91
CA PHE A 19 -0.28 8.60 -2.23
C PHE A 19 0.11 8.18 -3.66
N GLY A 20 -0.88 7.84 -4.51
CA GLY A 20 -0.70 7.48 -5.91
C GLY A 20 -0.29 6.03 -6.13
N PHE A 21 -0.36 5.18 -5.10
CA PHE A 21 -0.16 3.74 -5.28
C PHE A 21 -1.39 3.07 -5.87
N THR A 22 -1.19 2.05 -6.69
CA THR A 22 -2.26 1.22 -7.23
C THR A 22 -1.93 -0.25 -7.01
N VAL A 23 -2.96 -1.08 -6.80
CA VAL A 23 -2.77 -2.53 -6.67
C VAL A 23 -2.36 -3.11 -8.03
N ILE A 24 -1.23 -3.82 -8.06
CA ILE A 24 -0.70 -4.46 -9.27
C ILE A 24 -0.81 -5.98 -9.26
N ALA A 25 -0.94 -6.60 -8.08
CA ALA A 25 -1.13 -8.03 -7.92
C ALA A 25 -1.62 -8.35 -6.50
N GLN A 26 -2.36 -9.44 -6.37
CA GLN A 26 -2.74 -10.01 -5.08
C GLN A 26 -2.59 -11.53 -5.10
N ALA A 27 -2.04 -12.09 -4.03
CA ALA A 27 -1.94 -13.52 -3.79
C ALA A 27 -2.34 -13.80 -2.34
N GLY A 28 -3.55 -14.33 -2.13
CA GLY A 28 -4.10 -14.48 -0.78
C GLY A 28 -4.21 -13.13 -0.05
N SER A 29 -3.66 -13.03 1.16
CA SER A 29 -3.62 -11.77 1.93
C SER A 29 -2.54 -10.81 1.44
N HIS A 30 -1.62 -11.26 0.59
CA HIS A 30 -0.47 -10.46 0.16
C HIS A 30 -0.87 -9.57 -1.02
N VAL A 31 -0.79 -8.26 -0.84
CA VAL A 31 -1.16 -7.27 -1.86
C VAL A 31 0.08 -6.48 -2.26
N LYS A 32 0.43 -6.48 -3.55
CA LYS A 32 1.48 -5.62 -4.11
C LYS A 32 0.87 -4.35 -4.66
N LEU A 33 1.37 -3.21 -4.19
CA LEU A 33 1.02 -1.89 -4.71
C LEU A 33 2.21 -1.26 -5.39
N ARG A 34 1.98 -0.44 -6.41
CA ARG A 34 3.02 0.30 -7.11
C ARG A 34 2.60 1.74 -7.40
N ARG A 35 3.56 2.66 -7.32
CA ARG A 35 3.48 3.96 -7.97
C ARG A 35 4.74 4.21 -8.81
N ILE A 36 4.62 5.16 -9.72
CA ILE A 36 5.76 5.76 -10.42
C ILE A 36 5.98 7.14 -9.79
N ASP A 37 7.17 7.41 -9.30
CA ASP A 37 7.48 8.73 -8.73
C ASP A 37 7.79 9.77 -9.82
N PRO A 38 7.91 11.06 -9.48
CA PRO A 38 8.21 12.10 -10.46
C PRO A 38 9.55 11.93 -11.20
N ALA A 39 10.50 11.15 -10.66
CA ALA A 39 11.75 10.81 -11.32
C ALA A 39 11.62 9.61 -12.27
N GLY A 40 10.44 8.98 -12.33
CA GLY A 40 10.16 7.79 -13.14
C GLY A 40 10.45 6.47 -12.42
N GLU A 41 10.80 6.50 -11.14
CA GLU A 41 11.19 5.30 -10.40
C GLU A 41 9.96 4.47 -9.99
N LYS A 42 10.10 3.15 -10.12
CA LYS A 42 9.06 2.19 -9.74
C LYS A 42 9.16 1.88 -8.25
N GLN A 43 8.28 2.47 -7.46
CA GLN A 43 8.20 2.18 -6.02
C GLN A 43 7.15 1.09 -5.79
N THR A 44 7.55 -0.08 -5.30
CA THR A 44 6.65 -1.22 -5.03
C THR A 44 6.60 -1.52 -3.54
N LEU A 45 5.39 -1.63 -2.98
CA LEU A 45 5.13 -2.01 -1.60
C LEU A 45 4.37 -3.35 -1.57
N THR A 46 4.56 -4.12 -0.51
CA THR A 46 3.78 -5.35 -0.24
C THR A 46 3.12 -5.24 1.12
N ILE A 47 1.81 -5.48 1.19
CA ILE A 47 1.00 -5.58 2.42
C ILE A 47 0.69 -7.05 2.67
N LEU A 48 0.70 -7.50 3.93
CA LEU A 48 0.54 -8.90 4.37
C LEU A 48 -0.64 -9.10 5.34
#